data_AF-A0AAV8R3F1-F1
#
_entry.id   AF-A0AAV8R3F1-F1
#
_cell.length_a   1.000
_cell.length_b   1.000
_cell.length_c   1.000
_cell.angle_alpha   90.00
_cell.angle_beta   90.00
_cell.angle_gamma   90.00
#
_symmetry.space_group_name_H-M   'P 1'
#
loop_
_entity.id
_entity.type
_entity.pdbx_description
1 polymer ?
#
loop_
_entity_poly.entity_id
_entity_poly.type
_entity_poly.pdbx_seq_one_letter_code
_entity_poly.pdbx_strand_id
1 'polypeptide(L)'
;MLKGTVINISSTSGLNHGKLPGAAIAYAVSKEGVNAFTKVMALEMGVHNIRVNSISRGIFKSEITENLMRKKWINKVPLYPGLPIFSSL
;
A
#
# COMPACT_ATOMS: atom_id res chain seq x y z
N MET A 1 -1.35 -20.26 25.80
CA MET A 1 -0.51 -19.43 24.91
C MET A 1 -1.46 -18.51 24.13
N LEU A 2 -1.30 -17.18 24.22
CA LEU A 2 -2.20 -16.22 23.56
C LEU A 2 -1.85 -16.12 22.07
N LYS A 3 -2.86 -16.21 21.20
CA LYS A 3 -2.72 -16.07 19.74
C LYS A 3 -2.88 -14.59 19.37
N GLY A 4 -1.97 -14.05 18.57
CA GLY A 4 -1.98 -12.64 18.17
C GLY A 4 -2.06 -12.42 16.66
N THR A 5 -2.41 -11.21 16.27
CA THR A 5 -2.39 -10.79 14.86
C THR A 5 -1.98 -9.32 14.77
N VAL A 6 -1.02 -9.04 13.89
CA VAL A 6 -0.55 -7.70 13.55
C VAL A 6 -0.86 -7.44 12.08
N ILE A 7 -1.47 -6.29 11.80
CA ILE A 7 -1.79 -5.84 10.44
C ILE A 7 -1.16 -4.48 10.23
N ASN A 8 -0.16 -4.44 9.35
CA ASN A 8 0.51 -3.21 8.96
C ASN A 8 -0.17 -2.58 7.74
N ILE A 9 -0.16 -1.25 7.67
CA ILE A 9 -0.72 -0.50 6.54
C ILE A 9 0.40 0.06 5.67
N SER A 10 0.55 -0.54 4.49
CA SER A 10 1.50 -0.17 3.47
C SER A 10 0.82 0.49 2.26
N SER A 11 1.56 0.67 1.17
CA SER A 11 1.08 1.22 -0.08
C SER A 11 1.60 0.45 -1.27
N THR A 12 0.78 0.39 -2.32
CA THR A 12 1.19 -0.10 -3.63
C THR A 12 2.36 0.68 -4.23
N SER A 13 2.64 1.92 -3.76
CA SER A 13 3.81 2.68 -4.17
C SER A 13 5.15 2.04 -3.78
N GLY A 14 5.17 1.25 -2.70
CA GLY A 14 6.36 0.47 -2.29
C GLY A 14 6.55 -0.83 -3.08
N LEU A 15 5.48 -1.36 -3.68
CA LEU A 15 5.54 -2.60 -4.47
C LEU A 15 5.72 -2.35 -5.97
N ASN A 16 5.08 -1.30 -6.50
CA ASN A 16 5.01 -1.00 -7.94
C ASN A 16 5.64 0.36 -8.24
N HIS A 17 6.97 0.44 -8.08
CA HIS A 17 7.84 1.62 -8.14
C HIS A 17 7.75 2.53 -9.41
N GLY A 18 6.87 2.26 -10.37
CA GLY A 18 6.80 3.01 -11.64
C GLY A 18 5.41 3.35 -12.16
N LYS A 19 4.31 2.95 -11.50
CA LYS A 19 2.94 3.15 -12.02
C LYS A 19 2.25 4.42 -11.52
N LEU A 20 2.87 5.15 -10.60
CA LEU A 20 2.33 6.36 -9.97
C LEU A 20 3.24 7.56 -10.25
N PRO A 21 2.98 8.33 -11.33
CA PRO A 21 3.66 9.58 -11.58
C PRO A 21 3.60 10.50 -10.35
N GLY A 22 4.75 10.87 -9.79
CA GLY A 22 4.82 11.75 -8.63
C GLY A 22 4.63 11.09 -7.26
N ALA A 23 4.70 9.75 -7.16
CA ALA A 23 4.92 9.12 -5.86
C ALA A 23 6.29 9.56 -5.31
N ALA A 24 6.28 10.24 -4.16
CA ALA A 24 7.52 10.72 -3.54
C ALA A 24 8.41 9.51 -3.19
N ILE A 25 9.68 9.54 -3.61
CA ILE A 25 10.67 8.47 -3.34
C ILE A 25 10.69 8.12 -1.86
N ALA A 26 10.70 9.13 -0.98
CA ALA A 26 10.66 8.92 0.47
C ALA A 26 9.40 8.17 0.95
N TYR A 27 8.23 8.48 0.37
CA TYR A 27 6.99 7.78 0.70
C TYR A 27 7.02 6.33 0.20
N ALA A 28 7.49 6.09 -1.02
CA ALA A 28 7.63 4.74 -1.56
C ALA A 28 8.60 3.88 -0.73
N VAL A 29 9.78 4.40 -0.41
CA VAL A 29 10.79 3.73 0.42
C VAL A 29 10.26 3.44 1.83
N SER A 30 9.64 4.42 2.48
CA SER A 30 9.07 4.20 3.83
C SER A 30 8.00 3.11 3.83
N LYS A 31 7.14 3.04 2.81
CA LYS A 31 6.11 2.00 2.70
C LYS A 31 6.68 0.64 2.30
N GLU A 32 7.72 0.58 1.48
CA GLU A 32 8.42 -0.69 1.25
C GLU A 32 9.17 -1.16 2.49
N GLY A 33 9.70 -0.25 3.31
CA GLY A 33 10.24 -0.55 4.63
C GLY A 33 9.21 -1.27 5.52
N VAL A 34 7.94 -0.83 5.50
CA VAL A 34 6.85 -1.53 6.22
C VAL A 34 6.62 -2.94 5.67
N ASN A 35 6.72 -3.14 4.35
CA ASN A 35 6.56 -4.46 3.74
C ASN A 35 7.71 -5.40 4.14
N ALA A 36 8.95 -4.92 4.09
CA ALA A 36 10.12 -5.67 4.54
C ALA A 36 10.04 -6.02 6.03
N PHE A 37 9.70 -5.03 6.87
CA PHE A 37 9.47 -5.22 8.31
C PHE A 37 8.42 -6.30 8.57
N THR A 38 7.31 -6.27 7.85
CA THR A 38 6.23 -7.27 7.97
C THR A 38 6.75 -8.68 7.69
N LYS A 39 7.55 -8.86 6.64
CA LYS A 39 8.09 -10.19 6.26
C LYS A 39 9.02 -10.74 7.33
N VAL A 40 9.95 -9.93 7.82
CA VAL A 40 10.89 -10.34 8.88
C VAL A 40 10.15 -10.65 10.17
N MET A 41 9.26 -9.75 10.60
CA MET A 41 8.49 -9.93 11.83
C MET A 41 7.56 -11.15 11.76
N ALA A 42 7.01 -11.50 10.59
CA ALA A 42 6.21 -12.71 10.44
C ALA A 42 7.02 -14.00 10.71
N LEU A 43 8.29 -14.03 10.30
CA LEU A 43 9.20 -15.15 10.56
C LEU A 43 9.55 -15.25 12.05
N GLU A 44 9.87 -14.12 12.68
CA GLU A 44 10.25 -14.08 14.10
C GLU A 44 9.07 -14.39 15.04
N MET A 45 7.90 -13.85 14.74
CA MET A 45 6.73 -13.95 15.62
C MET A 45 5.91 -15.23 15.43
N GLY A 46 6.18 -15.98 14.35
CA GLY A 46 5.48 -17.24 14.04
C GLY A 46 5.60 -18.28 15.17
N VAL A 47 6.77 -18.38 15.81
CA VAL A 47 7.01 -19.30 16.94
C VAL A 47 6.15 -18.97 18.17
N HIS A 48 5.67 -17.73 18.26
CA HIS A 48 4.78 -17.26 19.31
C HIS A 48 3.29 -17.34 18.93
N ASN A 49 2.94 -18.01 17.81
CA ASN A 49 1.58 -18.07 17.27
C ASN A 49 0.99 -16.68 16.98
N ILE A 50 1.84 -15.75 16.54
CA ILE A 50 1.47 -14.38 16.15
C ILE A 50 1.64 -14.24 14.64
N ARG A 51 0.55 -13.92 13.95
CA ARG A 51 0.57 -13.68 12.50
C ARG A 51 0.79 -12.22 12.20
N VAL A 52 1.71 -11.92 11.30
CA VAL A 52 2.01 -10.54 10.87
C VAL A 52 1.79 -10.43 9.36
N ASN A 53 0.94 -9.50 8.93
CA ASN A 53 0.65 -9.26 7.52
C ASN A 53 0.60 -7.76 7.22
N SER A 54 0.71 -7.40 5.95
CA SER A 54 0.64 -6.02 5.45
C SER A 54 -0.47 -5.89 4.42
N ILE A 55 -1.23 -4.80 4.47
CA ILE A 55 -2.20 -4.41 3.45
C ILE A 55 -1.63 -3.23 2.68
N SER A 56 -1.41 -3.40 1.38
CA SER A 56 -0.92 -2.35 0.48
C SER A 56 -2.06 -1.72 -0.31
N ARG A 57 -2.46 -0.50 0.05
CA ARG A 57 -3.54 0.21 -0.66
C ARG A 57 -3.05 0.97 -1.90
N GLY A 58 -3.91 1.02 -2.91
CA GLY A 58 -3.81 1.96 -4.05
C GLY A 58 -4.27 3.36 -3.67
N ILE A 59 -4.36 4.25 -4.66
CA ILE A 59 -5.01 5.55 -4.47
C ILE A 59 -6.50 5.32 -4.22
N PHE A 60 -7.06 6.01 -3.23
CA PHE A 60 -8.49 6.02 -2.95
C PHE A 60 -8.88 7.38 -2.41
N LYS A 61 -10.17 7.75 -2.49
CA LYS A 61 -10.67 9.03 -2.01
C LYS A 61 -10.51 9.16 -0.49
N SER A 62 -9.71 10.13 -0.08
CA SER A 62 -9.45 10.55 1.30
C SER A 62 -8.93 12.00 1.33
N GLU A 63 -8.90 12.62 2.49
CA GLU A 63 -8.36 13.98 2.70
C GLU A 63 -6.93 14.13 2.18
N ILE A 64 -6.03 13.18 2.49
CA ILE A 64 -4.61 13.20 2.04
C ILE A 64 -4.51 13.20 0.50
N THR A 65 -5.41 12.49 -0.16
CA THR A 65 -5.39 12.31 -1.61
C THR A 65 -6.19 13.38 -2.36
N GLU A 66 -6.92 14.27 -1.69
CA GLU A 66 -7.84 15.20 -2.34
C GLU A 66 -7.16 16.04 -3.43
N ASN A 67 -5.97 16.58 -3.13
CA ASN A 67 -5.17 17.33 -4.10
C ASN A 67 -4.70 16.47 -5.28
N LEU A 68 -4.40 15.19 -5.03
CA LEU A 68 -4.00 14.23 -6.06
C LEU A 68 -5.20 13.90 -6.97
N MET A 69 -6.39 13.78 -6.40
CA MET A 69 -7.64 13.44 -7.08
C MET A 69 -8.12 14.54 -8.05
N ARG A 70 -7.69 15.80 -7.84
CA ARG A 70 -7.96 16.90 -8.78
C ARG A 70 -7.05 16.89 -10.02
N LYS A 71 -5.99 16.07 -10.05
CA LYS A 71 -5.07 16.02 -11.19
C LYS A 71 -5.69 15.24 -12.35
N LYS A 72 -5.75 15.84 -13.55
CA LYS A 72 -6.37 15.23 -14.76
C LYS A 72 -5.83 13.84 -15.12
N TRP A 73 -4.58 13.53 -14.78
CA TRP A 73 -3.97 12.23 -15.08
C TRP A 73 -4.41 11.10 -14.14
N ILE A 74 -5.01 11.42 -12.99
CA ILE A 74 -5.41 10.41 -12.00
C ILE A 74 -6.42 9.41 -12.59
N ASN A 75 -7.30 9.87 -13.48
CA ASN A 75 -8.28 9.04 -14.17
C ASN A 75 -7.65 8.02 -15.14
N LYS A 76 -6.38 8.20 -15.50
CA LYS A 76 -5.62 7.30 -16.38
C LYS A 76 -4.81 6.27 -15.60
N VAL A 77 -4.68 6.43 -14.29
CA VAL A 77 -4.00 5.44 -13.45
C VAL A 77 -4.94 4.24 -13.33
N PRO A 78 -4.46 3.02 -13.62
CA PRO A 78 -5.24 1.82 -13.39
C PRO A 78 -5.34 1.49 -11.89
N LEU A 79 -6.55 1.27 -11.37
CA LEU A 79 -6.79 0.64 -10.05
C LEU A 79 -6.28 -0.81 -10.07
N TYR A 80 -6.55 -1.49 -11.17
CA TYR A 80 -6.15 -2.87 -11.51
C TYR A 80 -5.73 -2.91 -12.99
N PRO A 81 -4.94 -3.90 -13.45
CA PRO A 81 -4.60 -4.04 -14.86
C PRO A 81 -5.87 -3.98 -15.73
N GLY A 82 -6.03 -2.90 -16.51
CA GLY A 82 -7.18 -2.70 -17.39
C GLY A 82 -8.38 -1.91 -16.82
N LEU A 83 -8.39 -1.51 -15.55
CA LEU A 83 -9.51 -0.75 -14.96
C LEU A 83 -9.08 0.64 -14.45
N PRO A 84 -9.57 1.76 -15.05
CA PRO A 84 -9.36 3.11 -14.51
C PRO A 84 -9.85 3.26 -13.07
N ILE A 85 -9.25 4.16 -12.28
CA ILE A 85 -9.66 4.36 -10.87
C ILE A 85 -11.16 4.68 -10.70
N PHE A 86 -11.83 5.19 -11.73
CA PHE A 86 -13.24 5.62 -11.66
C PHE A 86 -14.15 5.03 -12.74
N SER A 87 -13.81 3.92 -13.40
CA SER A 87 -14.68 3.35 -14.44
C SER A 87 -15.88 2.55 -13.89
N SER A 88 -16.18 2.65 -12.59
CA SER A 88 -17.25 1.91 -11.93
C SER A 88 -18.20 2.81 -11.12
N LEU A 89 -18.36 4.06 -11.55
CA LEU A 89 -19.40 4.99 -11.09
C LEU A 89 -20.11 5.61 -12.30
#